data_AF-A0A9W9ZY35-F1
#
_entry.id   AF-A0A9W9ZY35-F1
#
_cell.length_a   1.000
_cell.length_b   1.000
_cell.length_c   1.000
_cell.angle_alpha   90.00
_cell.angle_beta   90.00
_cell.angle_gamma   90.00
#
_symmetry.space_group_name_H-M   'P 1'
#
loop_
_entity.id
_entity.type
_entity.pdbx_description
1 polymer ?
#
loop_
_entity_poly.entity_id
_entity_poly.type
_entity_poly.pdbx_seq_one_letter_code
_entity_poly.pdbx_strand_id
1 'polypeptide(L)'
;MMLLLVLSLCCIIEHSFGYNLETELPVIRRGDAGSYFGFSVASHSFEAFDTKQNQSWLLVGAPKANNTAVPQLANPGVVYKCDFSKDPQCLEVAFDTKGNRNGDQKDNSWFGVSVMSSGHDGYVMACSHRLLHVEGSFFTYPGRCIGAADLEGRFKRDIYDFCETKNQNKANAGGTDTINYKDHMYCQMGLSVSYLKSDRVPLIGAPGVYNYQGEFIYYSRDQKEVARNNSELGYQVVQEATELVSHTLY
;
A
#
# COMPACT_ATOMS: atom_id res chain seq x y z
N MET A 1 3.58 -24.36 -46.35
CA MET A 1 3.72 -22.92 -46.02
C MET A 1 3.29 -22.63 -44.59
N MET A 2 2.08 -22.99 -44.16
CA MET A 2 1.61 -22.77 -42.78
C MET A 2 2.44 -23.49 -41.70
N LEU A 3 2.83 -24.75 -41.94
CA LEU A 3 3.65 -25.53 -41.00
C LEU A 3 5.06 -24.94 -40.78
N LEU A 4 5.67 -24.42 -41.85
CA LEU A 4 6.98 -23.74 -41.78
C LEU A 4 6.90 -22.42 -41.01
N LEU A 5 5.79 -21.70 -41.16
CA LEU A 5 5.51 -20.47 -40.42
C LEU A 5 5.32 -20.74 -38.93
N VAL A 6 4.60 -21.81 -38.58
CA VAL A 6 4.43 -22.26 -37.19
C VAL A 6 5.76 -22.70 -36.57
N LEU A 7 6.57 -23.49 -37.28
CA LEU A 7 7.90 -23.92 -36.82
C LEU A 7 8.85 -22.73 -36.63
N SER A 8 8.83 -21.77 -37.56
CA SER A 8 9.59 -20.52 -37.45
C SER A 8 9.16 -19.70 -36.24
N LEU A 9 7.85 -19.58 -35.97
CA LEU A 9 7.35 -18.86 -34.81
C LEU A 9 7.74 -19.55 -33.50
N CYS A 10 7.64 -20.88 -33.43
CA CYS A 10 8.07 -21.66 -32.28
C CYS A 10 9.56 -21.47 -31.98
N CYS A 11 10.43 -21.49 -32.99
CA CYS A 11 11.87 -21.22 -32.79
C CYS A 11 12.15 -19.79 -32.30
N ILE A 12 11.43 -18.79 -32.80
CA ILE A 12 11.60 -17.40 -32.37
C ILE A 12 11.15 -17.22 -30.91
N ILE A 13 10.05 -17.86 -30.52
CA ILE A 13 9.53 -17.82 -29.15
C ILE A 13 10.45 -18.57 -28.18
N GLU A 14 11.01 -19.72 -28.57
CA GLU A 14 11.97 -20.47 -27.76
C GLU A 14 13.33 -19.78 -27.60
N HIS A 15 13.66 -18.80 -28.46
CA HIS A 15 14.93 -18.06 -28.41
C HIS A 15 14.76 -16.58 -28.07
N SER A 16 13.53 -16.17 -27.75
CA SER A 16 13.23 -14.86 -27.18
C SER A 16 13.56 -14.87 -25.70
N PHE A 17 14.85 -14.76 -25.37
CA PHE A 17 15.29 -14.45 -24.01
C PHE A 17 15.20 -12.94 -23.76
N GLY A 18 14.89 -12.53 -22.53
CA GLY A 18 15.05 -11.14 -22.12
C GLY A 18 16.51 -10.73 -22.31
N TYR A 19 16.77 -9.69 -23.10
CA TYR A 19 18.12 -9.38 -23.58
C TYR A 19 18.90 -8.43 -22.66
N ASN A 20 18.23 -7.82 -21.68
CA ASN A 20 18.80 -6.76 -20.85
C ASN A 20 18.53 -6.92 -19.34
N LEU A 21 18.08 -8.10 -18.89
CA LEU A 21 17.99 -8.44 -17.47
C LEU A 21 19.13 -9.40 -17.11
N GLU A 22 19.92 -9.03 -16.11
CA GLU A 22 20.98 -9.88 -15.56
C GLU A 22 20.35 -11.00 -14.71
N THR A 23 20.33 -12.22 -15.25
CA THR A 23 19.72 -13.38 -14.58
C THR A 23 20.73 -14.30 -13.90
N GLU A 24 22.04 -14.17 -14.18
CA GLU A 24 23.08 -15.03 -13.62
C GLU A 24 23.52 -14.57 -12.23
N LEU A 25 23.60 -13.25 -12.01
CA LEU A 25 24.03 -12.64 -10.74
C LEU A 25 22.96 -11.72 -10.12
N PRO A 26 21.75 -12.23 -9.80
CA PRO A 26 20.71 -11.40 -9.21
C PRO A 26 21.02 -11.01 -7.77
N VAL A 27 20.60 -9.81 -7.38
CA VAL A 27 20.57 -9.41 -5.97
C VAL A 27 19.31 -10.00 -5.32
N ILE A 28 19.50 -10.99 -4.45
CA ILE A 28 18.40 -11.70 -3.79
C ILE A 28 18.24 -11.18 -2.36
N ARG A 29 17.02 -10.74 -2.02
CA ARG A 29 16.61 -10.39 -0.66
C ARG A 29 15.65 -11.45 -0.12
N ARG A 30 15.83 -11.84 1.15
CA ARG A 30 15.02 -12.86 1.82
C ARG A 30 14.57 -12.33 3.18
N GLY A 31 13.30 -12.49 3.50
CA GLY A 31 12.78 -12.25 4.84
C GLY A 31 12.42 -13.57 5.54
N ASP A 32 11.84 -13.43 6.73
CA ASP A 32 11.51 -14.57 7.58
C ASP A 32 10.48 -15.51 6.94
N ALA A 33 10.61 -16.81 7.21
CA ALA A 33 9.67 -17.81 6.71
C ALA A 33 8.24 -17.51 7.20
N GLY A 34 7.27 -17.55 6.28
CA GLY A 34 5.86 -17.32 6.61
C GLY A 34 5.44 -15.85 6.81
N SER A 35 6.39 -14.91 6.81
CA SER A 35 6.14 -13.46 6.91
C SER A 35 5.48 -12.84 5.68
N TYR A 36 5.49 -13.58 4.56
CA TYR A 36 5.14 -13.10 3.22
C TYR A 36 5.99 -11.90 2.78
N PHE A 37 7.26 -11.89 3.17
CA PHE A 37 8.24 -10.96 2.62
C PHE A 37 8.24 -10.99 1.09
N GLY A 38 8.08 -9.82 0.47
CA GLY A 38 7.95 -9.69 -0.99
C GLY A 38 6.51 -9.65 -1.48
N PHE A 39 5.51 -9.64 -0.59
CA PHE A 39 4.10 -9.53 -0.98
C PHE A 39 3.83 -8.24 -1.77
N SER A 40 4.48 -7.15 -1.38
CA SER A 40 4.50 -5.90 -2.16
C SER A 40 5.91 -5.32 -2.18
N VAL A 41 6.28 -4.64 -3.26
CA VAL A 41 7.61 -4.06 -3.45
C VAL A 41 7.52 -2.68 -4.08
N ALA A 42 8.40 -1.77 -3.67
CA ALA A 42 8.54 -0.45 -4.29
C ALA A 42 10.00 0.02 -4.27
N SER A 43 10.43 0.72 -5.32
CA SER A 43 11.73 1.39 -5.33
C SER A 43 11.59 2.80 -4.77
N HIS A 44 12.53 3.20 -3.92
CA HIS A 44 12.60 4.53 -3.36
C HIS A 44 14.04 5.04 -3.41
N SER A 45 14.22 6.32 -3.74
CA SER A 45 15.52 6.96 -3.70
C SER A 45 15.39 8.30 -3.00
N PHE A 46 16.47 8.77 -2.40
CA PHE A 46 16.46 10.02 -1.64
C PHE A 46 17.88 10.55 -1.49
N GLU A 47 18.02 11.85 -1.26
CA GLU A 47 19.28 12.45 -0.86
C GLU A 47 19.44 12.32 0.66
N ALA A 48 20.45 11.55 1.09
CA ALA A 48 20.73 11.38 2.51
C ALA A 48 21.10 12.73 3.15
N PHE A 49 20.43 13.06 4.25
CA PHE A 49 20.53 14.39 4.86
C PHE A 49 21.94 14.71 5.38
N ASP A 50 22.62 13.70 5.92
CA ASP A 50 23.93 13.80 6.57
C ASP A 50 25.10 13.87 5.58
N THR A 51 25.06 13.03 4.55
CA THR A 51 26.14 12.81 3.59
C THR A 51 25.92 13.52 2.26
N LYS A 52 24.69 13.99 1.99
CA LYS A 52 24.29 14.59 0.70
C LYS A 52 24.48 13.66 -0.49
N GLN A 53 24.46 12.35 -0.24
CA GLN A 53 24.58 11.32 -1.27
C GLN A 53 23.22 10.73 -1.60
N ASN A 54 23.00 10.46 -2.88
CA ASN A 54 21.82 9.73 -3.33
C ASN A 54 21.89 8.28 -2.84
N GLN A 55 20.91 7.90 -2.04
CA GLN A 55 20.68 6.55 -1.62
C GLN A 55 19.45 5.97 -2.32
N SER A 56 19.40 4.65 -2.39
CA SER A 56 18.27 3.93 -2.96
C SER A 56 17.96 2.70 -2.13
N TRP A 57 16.68 2.51 -1.84
CA TRP A 57 16.17 1.38 -1.11
C TRP A 57 15.13 0.63 -1.95
N LEU A 58 15.16 -0.69 -1.81
CA LEU A 58 14.03 -1.54 -2.10
C LEU A 58 13.16 -1.63 -0.84
N LEU A 59 11.94 -1.12 -0.93
CA LEU A 59 10.94 -1.27 0.11
C LEU A 59 10.19 -2.58 -0.13
N VAL A 60 10.04 -3.38 0.92
CA VAL A 60 9.44 -4.71 0.82
C VAL A 60 8.40 -4.91 1.92
N GLY A 61 7.15 -5.08 1.51
CA GLY A 61 6.06 -5.44 2.41
C GLY A 61 6.13 -6.91 2.82
N ALA A 62 5.92 -7.17 4.11
CA ALA A 62 5.84 -8.49 4.70
C ALA A 62 4.62 -8.54 5.66
N PRO A 63 3.40 -8.71 5.12
CA PRO A 63 2.16 -8.50 5.87
C PRO A 63 1.92 -9.48 7.03
N LYS A 64 2.69 -10.57 7.11
CA LYS A 64 2.61 -11.53 8.23
C LYS A 64 3.85 -11.53 9.11
N ALA A 65 4.78 -10.61 8.91
CA ALA A 65 5.94 -10.52 9.80
C ALA A 65 5.53 -10.02 11.19
N ASN A 66 6.34 -10.35 12.19
CA ASN A 66 6.25 -9.76 13.51
C ASN A 66 6.94 -8.38 13.50
N ASN A 67 6.33 -7.41 14.17
CA ASN A 67 6.88 -6.06 14.30
C ASN A 67 7.66 -5.96 15.60
N THR A 68 8.93 -5.57 15.51
CA THR A 68 9.86 -5.57 16.65
C THR A 68 9.49 -4.55 17.72
N ALA A 69 8.80 -3.46 17.36
CA ALA A 69 8.36 -2.43 18.30
C ALA A 69 7.09 -2.82 19.09
N VAL A 70 6.33 -3.82 18.62
CA VAL A 70 5.09 -4.31 19.25
C VAL A 70 5.05 -5.83 19.32
N PRO A 71 6.00 -6.45 20.06
CA PRO A 71 6.21 -7.91 20.07
C PRO A 71 5.03 -8.72 20.63
N GLN A 72 4.09 -8.06 21.32
CA GLN A 72 2.88 -8.69 21.85
C GLN A 72 1.81 -8.98 20.80
N LEU A 73 1.91 -8.40 19.59
CA LEU A 73 0.94 -8.59 18.52
C LEU A 73 1.38 -9.72 17.58
N ALA A 74 0.43 -10.58 17.22
CA ALA A 74 0.67 -11.69 16.31
C ALA A 74 0.57 -11.23 14.84
N ASN A 75 1.67 -11.37 14.09
CA ASN A 75 1.74 -11.11 12.65
C ASN A 75 1.07 -9.78 12.21
N PRO A 76 1.34 -8.63 12.87
CA PRO A 76 0.73 -7.35 12.48
C PRO A 76 1.15 -6.90 11.08
N GLY A 77 2.32 -7.37 10.61
CA GLY A 77 2.92 -7.00 9.34
C GLY A 77 3.89 -5.83 9.48
N VAL A 78 4.87 -5.79 8.58
CA VAL A 78 5.92 -4.75 8.54
C VAL A 78 6.28 -4.39 7.10
N VAL A 79 7.01 -3.27 6.96
CA VAL A 79 7.72 -2.92 5.74
C VAL A 79 9.20 -2.89 6.04
N TYR A 80 9.99 -3.58 5.24
CA TYR A 80 11.44 -3.53 5.31
C TYR A 80 12.01 -2.55 4.28
N LYS A 81 13.15 -1.96 4.57
CA LYS A 81 14.03 -1.31 3.61
C LYS A 81 15.27 -2.17 3.42
N CYS A 82 15.60 -2.48 2.18
CA CYS A 82 16.82 -3.16 1.80
C CYS A 82 17.63 -2.18 0.95
N ASP A 83 18.94 -2.10 1.18
CA ASP A 83 19.80 -1.42 0.22
C ASP A 83 19.93 -2.26 -1.07
N PHE A 84 20.59 -1.72 -2.10
CA PHE A 84 21.01 -2.46 -3.29
C PHE A 84 22.48 -2.91 -3.22
N SER A 85 23.11 -2.78 -2.05
CA SER A 85 24.50 -3.18 -1.85
C SER A 85 24.62 -4.70 -1.73
N LYS A 86 25.84 -5.22 -1.52
CA LYS A 86 26.01 -6.67 -1.28
C LYS A 86 25.47 -7.13 0.08
N ASP A 87 25.16 -6.21 0.99
CA ASP A 87 24.58 -6.58 2.28
C ASP A 87 23.20 -7.22 2.07
N PRO A 88 22.99 -8.49 2.45
CA PRO A 88 21.69 -9.14 2.30
C PRO A 88 20.65 -8.64 3.30
N GLN A 89 21.04 -7.89 4.33
CA GLN A 89 20.17 -7.50 5.42
C GLN A 89 19.16 -6.42 4.99
N CYS A 90 17.91 -6.64 5.38
CA CYS A 90 16.84 -5.66 5.27
C CYS A 90 16.41 -5.23 6.67
N LEU A 91 16.20 -3.92 6.86
CA LEU A 91 15.87 -3.33 8.15
C LEU A 91 14.39 -2.96 8.21
N GLU A 92 13.75 -3.16 9.35
CA GLU A 92 12.36 -2.75 9.56
C GLU A 92 12.25 -1.21 9.47
N VAL A 93 11.26 -0.73 8.72
CA VAL A 93 10.90 0.69 8.67
C VAL A 93 9.88 0.96 9.77
N ALA A 94 10.19 1.91 10.65
CA ALA A 94 9.34 2.28 11.77
C ALA A 94 8.11 3.11 11.33
N PHE A 95 7.20 2.52 10.56
CA PHE A 95 5.93 3.15 10.19
C PHE A 95 4.97 3.24 11.37
N ASP A 96 4.76 2.11 12.06
CA ASP A 96 3.88 2.03 13.22
C ASP A 96 4.59 1.29 14.35
N THR A 97 4.88 2.03 15.41
CA THR A 97 5.54 1.50 16.61
C THR A 97 4.58 1.39 17.79
N LYS A 98 3.27 1.57 17.54
CA LYS A 98 2.23 1.57 18.59
C LYS A 98 1.33 0.36 18.42
N GLY A 99 1.04 -0.30 19.54
CA GLY A 99 0.13 -1.46 19.56
C GLY A 99 -1.34 -1.09 19.33
N ASN A 100 -2.23 -1.96 19.79
CA ASN A 100 -3.67 -1.75 19.78
C ASN A 100 -4.04 -0.44 20.51
N ARG A 101 -4.84 0.42 19.88
CA ARG A 101 -5.27 1.71 20.44
C ARG A 101 -6.65 2.09 19.92
N ASN A 102 -7.46 2.74 20.76
CA ASN A 102 -8.76 3.30 20.37
C ASN A 102 -9.69 2.30 19.65
N GLY A 103 -9.72 1.03 20.06
CA GLY A 103 -10.55 0.00 19.42
C GLY A 103 -9.84 -0.83 18.36
N ASP A 104 -8.68 -0.38 17.85
CA ASP A 104 -7.90 -1.13 16.87
C ASP A 104 -7.41 -2.47 17.41
N GLN A 105 -7.58 -3.53 16.62
CA GLN A 105 -6.98 -4.85 16.80
C GLN A 105 -6.04 -5.10 15.61
N LYS A 106 -4.73 -5.00 15.86
CA LYS A 106 -3.70 -5.03 14.82
C LYS A 106 -3.13 -6.42 14.55
N ASP A 107 -3.50 -7.41 15.35
CA ASP A 107 -3.17 -8.82 15.11
C ASP A 107 -3.68 -9.27 13.73
N ASN A 108 -2.79 -9.85 12.91
CA ASN A 108 -3.08 -10.29 11.55
C ASN A 108 -3.71 -9.20 10.66
N SER A 109 -3.39 -7.92 10.91
CA SER A 109 -3.95 -6.79 10.17
C SER A 109 -3.37 -6.63 8.75
N TRP A 110 -2.24 -7.29 8.46
CA TRP A 110 -1.56 -7.27 7.16
C TRP A 110 -0.97 -5.91 6.78
N PHE A 111 -0.30 -5.25 7.73
CA PHE A 111 0.44 -4.04 7.41
C PHE A 111 1.62 -4.33 6.44
N GLY A 112 1.70 -3.59 5.34
CA GLY A 112 2.62 -3.89 4.23
C GLY A 112 2.00 -4.78 3.14
N VAL A 113 0.68 -5.02 3.16
CA VAL A 113 -0.04 -5.64 2.03
C VAL A 113 0.16 -4.86 0.73
N SER A 114 0.28 -3.53 0.85
CA SER A 114 0.60 -2.66 -0.26
C SER A 114 1.59 -1.61 0.23
N VAL A 115 2.59 -1.36 -0.61
CA VAL A 115 3.63 -0.35 -0.40
C VAL A 115 3.77 0.44 -1.69
N MET A 116 3.80 1.77 -1.56
CA MET A 116 3.97 2.69 -2.67
C MET A 116 5.05 3.72 -2.33
N SER A 117 5.82 4.11 -3.36
CA SER A 117 6.77 5.21 -3.32
C SER A 117 6.47 6.13 -4.50
N SER A 118 6.45 7.43 -4.25
CA SER A 118 6.27 8.44 -5.29
C SER A 118 7.56 8.77 -6.06
N GLY A 119 8.70 8.19 -5.65
CA GLY A 119 9.99 8.32 -6.32
C GLY A 119 11.06 9.00 -5.47
N HIS A 120 11.95 9.74 -6.13
CA HIS A 120 13.09 10.43 -5.52
C HIS A 120 12.65 11.52 -4.53
N ASP A 121 13.17 11.48 -3.30
CA ASP A 121 12.76 12.35 -2.16
C ASP A 121 11.24 12.37 -1.96
N GLY A 122 10.60 11.28 -2.38
CA GLY A 122 9.16 11.18 -2.48
C GLY A 122 8.50 10.74 -1.19
N TYR A 123 7.20 10.94 -1.15
CA TYR A 123 6.32 10.28 -0.21
C TYR A 123 6.31 8.76 -0.38
N VAL A 124 6.25 8.05 0.74
CA VAL A 124 6.10 6.60 0.80
C VAL A 124 4.87 6.27 1.65
N MET A 125 4.09 5.28 1.24
CA MET A 125 2.90 4.82 1.93
C MET A 125 2.89 3.29 2.07
N ALA A 126 2.40 2.82 3.20
CA ALA A 126 2.10 1.41 3.42
C ALA A 126 0.74 1.23 4.10
N CYS A 127 0.05 0.14 3.77
CA CYS A 127 -1.34 -0.07 4.19
C CYS A 127 -1.55 -1.39 4.93
N SER A 128 -2.65 -1.46 5.70
CA SER A 128 -3.15 -2.60 6.45
C SER A 128 -4.66 -2.75 6.19
N HIS A 129 -4.99 -3.51 5.16
CA HIS A 129 -6.39 -3.68 4.70
C HIS A 129 -7.25 -4.57 5.61
N ARG A 130 -6.65 -5.36 6.51
CA ARG A 130 -7.35 -6.24 7.46
C ARG A 130 -7.35 -5.71 8.88
N LEU A 131 -7.03 -4.42 9.07
CA LEU A 131 -7.20 -3.77 10.35
C LEU A 131 -8.64 -3.96 10.84
N LEU A 132 -8.78 -4.63 11.99
CA LEU A 132 -10.04 -4.77 12.69
C LEU A 132 -10.17 -3.60 13.67
N HIS A 133 -11.35 -3.00 13.72
CA HIS A 133 -11.68 -1.95 14.67
C HIS A 133 -12.95 -2.30 15.44
N VAL A 134 -12.90 -2.20 16.76
CA VAL A 134 -13.96 -2.59 17.68
C VAL A 134 -14.42 -1.39 18.49
N GLU A 135 -15.70 -1.04 18.36
CA GLU A 135 -16.35 0.02 19.14
C GLU A 135 -17.66 -0.52 19.73
N GLY A 136 -17.71 -0.67 21.06
CA GLY A 136 -18.85 -1.30 21.75
C GLY A 136 -19.07 -2.74 21.29
N SER A 137 -20.21 -3.02 20.67
CA SER A 137 -20.55 -4.34 20.11
C SER A 137 -20.32 -4.43 18.59
N PHE A 138 -19.80 -3.37 17.96
CA PHE A 138 -19.57 -3.31 16.51
C PHE A 138 -18.13 -3.67 16.17
N PHE A 139 -17.98 -4.44 15.09
CA PHE A 139 -16.70 -4.87 14.54
C PHE A 139 -16.65 -4.45 13.07
N THR A 140 -15.64 -3.68 12.69
CA THR A 140 -15.46 -3.18 11.31
C THR A 140 -14.07 -3.50 10.79
N TYR A 141 -13.92 -3.63 9.48
CA TYR A 141 -12.65 -3.72 8.78
C TYR A 141 -12.44 -2.47 7.92
N PRO A 142 -12.13 -1.31 8.53
CA PRO A 142 -11.95 -0.08 7.78
C PRO A 142 -10.75 -0.15 6.83
N GLY A 143 -9.69 -0.86 7.23
CA GLY A 143 -8.36 -0.70 6.66
C GLY A 143 -7.74 0.64 7.06
N ARG A 144 -6.41 0.77 6.94
CA ARG A 144 -5.70 2.02 7.21
C ARG A 144 -4.37 2.07 6.47
N CYS A 145 -3.98 3.25 6.00
CA CYS A 145 -2.64 3.49 5.47
C CYS A 145 -1.88 4.49 6.33
N ILE A 146 -0.56 4.35 6.34
CA ILE A 146 0.37 5.28 6.97
C ILE A 146 1.35 5.70 5.90
N GLY A 147 1.57 7.00 5.78
CA GLY A 147 2.59 7.52 4.90
C GLY A 147 3.56 8.46 5.58
N ALA A 148 4.73 8.61 4.97
CA ALA A 148 5.84 9.37 5.48
C ALA A 148 6.59 10.02 4.31
N ALA A 149 7.00 11.27 4.50
CA ALA A 149 7.89 11.97 3.56
C ALA A 149 9.37 11.60 3.76
N ASP A 150 9.71 10.96 4.89
CA ASP A 150 11.06 10.51 5.21
C ASP A 150 10.97 9.25 6.08
N LEU A 151 11.74 8.22 5.71
CA LEU A 151 11.79 6.94 6.42
C LEU A 151 12.93 6.89 7.45
N GLU A 152 13.75 7.93 7.56
CA GLU A 152 14.77 8.10 8.61
C GLU A 152 14.17 8.63 9.94
N GLY A 153 12.84 8.76 10.02
CA GLY A 153 12.12 9.01 11.28
C GLY A 153 12.14 10.46 11.75
N ARG A 154 12.63 11.40 10.94
CA ARG A 154 12.66 12.85 11.29
C ARG A 154 11.31 13.55 11.09
N PHE A 155 10.38 12.94 10.37
CA PHE A 155 9.15 13.61 9.91
C PHE A 155 7.87 13.00 10.49
N LYS A 156 6.83 13.84 10.54
CA LYS A 156 5.48 13.45 10.93
C LYS A 156 4.95 12.41 9.93
N ARG A 157 4.37 11.34 10.47
CA ARG A 157 3.65 10.33 9.70
C ARG A 157 2.19 10.76 9.56
N ASP A 158 1.66 10.65 8.35
CA ASP A 158 0.25 10.92 8.08
C ASP A 158 -0.52 9.60 8.10
N ILE A 159 -1.71 9.65 8.70
CA ILE A 159 -2.61 8.51 8.82
C ILE A 159 -3.77 8.73 7.86
N TYR A 160 -4.12 7.69 7.12
CA TYR A 160 -5.22 7.66 6.15
C TYR A 160 -6.24 6.61 6.60
N ASP A 161 -7.35 7.08 7.15
CA ASP A 161 -8.36 6.33 7.90
C ASP A 161 -9.80 6.68 7.48
N PHE A 162 -10.01 6.98 6.19
CA PHE A 162 -11.28 7.46 5.62
C PHE A 162 -12.46 6.61 6.07
N CYS A 163 -12.34 5.30 5.87
CA CYS A 163 -13.41 4.37 6.15
C CYS A 163 -13.73 4.26 7.64
N GLU A 164 -12.74 4.41 8.51
CA GLU A 164 -12.97 4.49 9.95
C GLU A 164 -13.73 5.77 10.31
N THR A 165 -13.33 6.92 9.76
CA THR A 165 -14.03 8.21 9.96
C THR A 165 -15.48 8.17 9.46
N LYS A 166 -15.77 7.39 8.40
CA LYS A 166 -17.15 7.15 7.92
C LYS A 166 -17.94 6.19 8.79
N ASN A 167 -17.26 5.27 9.48
CA ASN A 167 -17.87 4.34 10.42
C ASN A 167 -18.14 4.98 11.80
N GLN A 168 -17.49 6.11 12.13
CA GLN A 168 -17.69 6.79 13.41
C GLN A 168 -19.10 7.34 13.60
N ASN A 169 -19.62 7.12 14.81
CA ASN A 169 -20.86 7.72 15.29
C ASN A 169 -20.79 9.25 15.32
N LYS A 170 -21.44 9.93 14.37
CA LYS A 170 -21.70 11.38 14.48
C LYS A 170 -22.87 11.64 15.43
N ALA A 171 -22.79 11.15 16.66
CA ALA A 171 -23.79 11.38 17.70
C ALA A 171 -23.62 12.77 18.34
N ASN A 172 -23.83 13.84 17.54
CA ASN A 172 -24.01 15.21 18.07
C ASN A 172 -25.46 15.69 17.96
N ALA A 173 -26.39 14.83 17.56
CA ALA A 173 -27.80 15.18 17.45
C ALA A 173 -28.71 14.01 17.89
N GLY A 174 -28.59 13.60 19.16
CA GLY A 174 -29.66 12.98 19.96
C GLY A 174 -30.64 12.01 19.30
N GLY A 175 -30.18 11.13 18.41
CA GLY A 175 -31.01 10.16 17.70
C GLY A 175 -30.34 8.80 17.66
N THR A 176 -31.11 7.78 18.03
CA THR A 176 -30.72 6.36 18.07
C THR A 176 -30.40 5.85 16.66
N ASP A 177 -29.22 5.22 16.53
CA ASP A 177 -28.82 4.27 15.47
C ASP A 177 -29.25 4.58 14.02
N THR A 178 -28.47 5.41 13.33
CA THR A 178 -28.26 5.26 11.88
C THR A 178 -26.77 5.42 11.57
N ILE A 179 -25.97 4.60 12.23
CA ILE A 179 -24.56 4.45 11.90
C ILE A 179 -24.51 3.83 10.50
N ASN A 180 -23.92 4.53 9.52
CA ASN A 180 -23.86 4.03 8.14
C ASN A 180 -22.73 2.98 7.97
N TYR A 181 -22.63 2.07 8.94
CA TYR A 181 -21.75 0.90 8.85
C TYR A 181 -22.00 0.12 7.56
N LYS A 182 -23.24 0.07 7.04
CA LYS A 182 -23.55 -0.72 5.84
C LYS A 182 -22.62 -0.44 4.66
N ASP A 183 -22.27 0.84 4.45
CA ASP A 183 -21.48 1.21 3.28
C ASP A 183 -19.97 1.09 3.51
N HIS A 184 -19.45 1.21 4.74
CA HIS A 184 -18.00 1.27 5.00
C HIS A 184 -17.49 0.26 6.05
N MET A 185 -18.36 -0.60 6.59
CA MET A 185 -18.02 -1.57 7.63
C MET A 185 -16.96 -2.57 7.20
N TYR A 186 -16.96 -2.99 5.93
CA TYR A 186 -15.96 -3.91 5.37
C TYR A 186 -15.08 -3.24 4.33
N CYS A 187 -14.88 -1.92 4.43
CA CYS A 187 -14.19 -1.13 3.42
C CYS A 187 -12.84 -1.72 2.96
N GLN A 188 -12.00 -2.18 3.90
CA GLN A 188 -10.68 -2.74 3.64
C GLN A 188 -9.79 -1.82 2.79
N MET A 189 -9.80 -0.51 3.08
CA MET A 189 -8.98 0.45 2.33
C MET A 189 -7.50 0.09 2.40
N GLY A 190 -6.80 0.33 1.30
CA GLY A 190 -5.37 0.06 1.20
C GLY A 190 -5.03 -1.36 0.80
N LEU A 191 -5.99 -2.12 0.26
CA LEU A 191 -5.69 -3.37 -0.47
C LEU A 191 -4.87 -3.09 -1.74
N SER A 192 -5.06 -1.92 -2.35
CA SER A 192 -4.24 -1.41 -3.44
C SER A 192 -3.94 0.07 -3.21
N VAL A 193 -2.79 0.52 -3.70
CA VAL A 193 -2.39 1.92 -3.62
C VAL A 193 -1.57 2.29 -4.85
N SER A 194 -1.77 3.52 -5.34
CA SER A 194 -0.98 4.16 -6.38
C SER A 194 -0.76 5.63 -6.03
N TYR A 195 0.00 6.36 -6.86
CA TYR A 195 0.30 7.77 -6.65
C TYR A 195 0.14 8.56 -7.94
N LEU A 196 -0.71 9.58 -7.91
CA LEU A 196 -0.87 10.54 -9.00
C LEU A 196 0.19 11.63 -8.85
N LYS A 197 1.23 11.57 -9.68
CA LYS A 197 2.38 12.48 -9.61
C LYS A 197 2.01 13.94 -9.91
N SER A 198 1.08 14.17 -10.84
CA SER A 198 0.56 15.50 -11.22
C SER A 198 0.03 16.25 -10.01
N ASP A 199 -0.81 15.57 -9.24
CA ASP A 199 -1.59 16.16 -8.14
C ASP A 199 -0.96 15.88 -6.77
N ARG A 200 0.12 15.09 -6.75
CA ARG A 200 0.84 14.66 -5.55
C ARG A 200 -0.03 13.94 -4.52
N VAL A 201 -1.03 13.20 -5.00
CA VAL A 201 -2.01 12.51 -4.15
C VAL A 201 -1.87 10.98 -4.23
N PRO A 202 -1.93 10.28 -3.09
CA PRO A 202 -2.14 8.83 -3.09
C PRO A 202 -3.56 8.50 -3.53
N LEU A 203 -3.68 7.44 -4.34
CA LEU A 203 -4.93 6.79 -4.72
C LEU A 203 -5.00 5.45 -4.00
N ILE A 204 -6.03 5.25 -3.18
CA ILE A 204 -6.17 4.09 -2.28
C ILE A 204 -7.43 3.32 -2.68
N GLY A 205 -7.29 2.05 -3.03
CA GLY A 205 -8.43 1.19 -3.34
C GLY A 205 -9.10 0.66 -2.07
N ALA A 206 -10.43 0.64 -2.08
CA ALA A 206 -11.29 0.22 -0.98
C ALA A 206 -12.40 -0.71 -1.50
N PRO A 207 -12.13 -2.02 -1.61
CA PRO A 207 -13.00 -2.95 -2.33
C PRO A 207 -14.33 -3.22 -1.62
N GLY A 208 -14.40 -3.14 -0.29
CA GLY A 208 -15.61 -3.54 0.44
C GLY A 208 -16.56 -2.39 0.77
N VAL A 209 -16.37 -1.23 0.15
CA VAL A 209 -17.31 -0.11 0.26
C VAL A 209 -18.56 -0.40 -0.59
N TYR A 210 -19.73 0.08 -0.12
CA TYR A 210 -21.04 -0.06 -0.77
C TYR A 210 -21.40 -1.51 -1.13
N ASN A 211 -21.37 -2.44 -0.16
CA ASN A 211 -21.61 -3.87 -0.37
C ASN A 211 -20.72 -4.47 -1.48
N TYR A 212 -19.41 -4.20 -1.40
CA TYR A 212 -18.40 -4.70 -2.34
C TYR A 212 -18.50 -4.18 -3.78
N GLN A 213 -19.16 -3.03 -4.00
CA GLN A 213 -19.00 -2.31 -5.29
C GLN A 213 -17.58 -1.75 -5.44
N GLY A 214 -16.98 -1.34 -4.32
CA GLY A 214 -15.65 -0.76 -4.27
C GLY A 214 -15.61 0.74 -4.59
N GLU A 215 -14.58 1.41 -4.08
CA GLU A 215 -14.30 2.83 -4.35
C GLU A 215 -12.78 3.06 -4.39
N PHE A 216 -12.35 4.10 -5.10
CA PHE A 216 -11.03 4.69 -4.95
C PHE A 216 -11.11 5.94 -4.08
N ILE A 217 -10.31 5.98 -3.03
CA ILE A 217 -10.21 7.09 -2.09
C ILE A 217 -8.92 7.84 -2.40
N TYR A 218 -8.98 9.17 -2.49
CA TYR A 218 -7.80 10.01 -2.67
C TYR A 218 -7.78 11.11 -1.62
N TYR A 219 -6.57 11.46 -1.21
CA TYR A 219 -6.30 12.43 -0.16
C TYR A 219 -5.37 13.50 -0.70
N SER A 220 -5.83 14.76 -0.72
CA SER A 220 -4.91 15.89 -0.87
C SER A 220 -4.28 16.19 0.48
N ARG A 221 -2.98 16.48 0.53
CA ARG A 221 -2.29 16.94 1.76
C ARG A 221 -2.94 18.19 2.35
N ASP A 222 -3.62 18.99 1.51
CA ASP A 222 -4.19 20.29 1.89
C ASP A 222 -5.73 20.34 1.88
N GLN A 223 -6.44 19.31 1.38
CA GLN A 223 -7.90 19.31 1.37
C GLN A 223 -8.56 17.97 1.70
N LYS A 224 -9.67 18.12 2.42
CA LYS A 224 -10.65 17.11 2.84
C LYS A 224 -11.05 16.21 1.69
N GLU A 225 -11.21 14.94 2.04
CA GLU A 225 -11.93 13.88 1.32
C GLU A 225 -12.68 14.35 0.08
N VAL A 226 -12.33 13.80 -1.06
CA VAL A 226 -13.10 14.07 -2.26
C VAL A 226 -13.63 12.71 -2.73
N ALA A 227 -14.94 12.55 -2.66
CA ALA A 227 -15.63 11.28 -2.97
C ALA A 227 -16.09 11.25 -4.43
N ARG A 228 -16.46 10.05 -4.91
CA ARG A 228 -16.96 9.73 -6.26
C ARG A 228 -17.92 10.74 -6.91
N ASN A 229 -18.69 11.49 -6.12
CA ASN A 229 -19.76 12.35 -6.62
C ASN A 229 -19.38 13.86 -6.70
N ASN A 230 -18.21 14.26 -6.19
CA ASN A 230 -17.85 15.69 -6.01
C ASN A 230 -16.49 16.07 -6.60
N SER A 231 -15.93 15.29 -7.53
CA SER A 231 -14.70 15.67 -8.22
C SER A 231 -14.79 15.53 -9.73
N GLU A 232 -14.17 16.48 -10.42
CA GLU A 232 -13.77 16.33 -11.82
C GLU A 232 -12.83 15.13 -12.02
N LEU A 233 -12.05 14.77 -10.98
CA LEU A 233 -11.12 13.64 -10.94
C LEU A 233 -11.78 12.25 -10.78
N GLY A 234 -13.01 12.15 -10.28
CA GLY A 234 -13.63 10.87 -9.90
C GLY A 234 -13.97 9.98 -11.10
N TYR A 235 -14.24 10.59 -12.25
CA TYR A 235 -14.35 9.89 -13.54
C TYR A 235 -13.01 9.81 -14.26
N GLN A 236 -12.20 10.87 -14.25
CA GLN A 236 -10.96 10.94 -15.01
C GLN A 236 -9.87 10.00 -14.48
N VAL A 237 -9.71 9.86 -13.17
CA VAL A 237 -8.69 8.96 -12.58
C VAL A 237 -9.07 7.49 -12.78
N VAL A 238 -10.36 7.14 -12.80
CA VAL A 238 -10.78 5.79 -13.17
C VAL A 238 -10.45 5.52 -14.63
N GLN A 239 -10.60 6.51 -15.50
CA GLN A 239 -10.28 6.38 -16.93
C GLN A 239 -8.77 6.29 -17.17
N GLU A 240 -7.96 7.15 -16.54
CA GLU A 240 -6.49 7.10 -16.61
C GLU A 240 -5.91 5.86 -15.93
N ALA A 241 -6.45 5.42 -14.79
CA ALA A 241 -6.03 4.18 -14.14
C ALA A 241 -6.42 2.94 -14.97
N THR A 242 -7.58 2.98 -15.64
CA THR A 242 -7.98 1.92 -16.58
C THR A 242 -7.11 1.93 -17.84
N GLU A 243 -6.75 3.11 -18.36
CA GLU A 243 -5.80 3.25 -19.47
C GLU A 243 -4.38 2.82 -19.10
N LEU A 244 -3.89 3.14 -17.89
CA LEU A 244 -2.60 2.66 -17.37
C LEU A 244 -2.55 1.13 -17.25
N VAL A 245 -3.62 0.49 -16.78
CA VAL A 245 -3.72 -0.97 -16.76
C VAL A 245 -3.78 -1.55 -18.17
N SER A 246 -4.48 -0.88 -19.10
CA SER A 246 -4.55 -1.30 -20.50
C SER A 246 -3.20 -1.14 -21.24
N HIS A 247 -2.41 -0.11 -20.96
CA HIS A 247 -1.12 0.13 -21.61
C HIS A 247 0.03 -0.69 -21.03
N THR A 248 -0.15 -1.31 -19.85
CA THR A 248 0.86 -2.20 -19.25
C THR A 248 0.67 -3.66 -19.68
N LEU A 249 -0.44 -3.99 -20.36
CA LEU A 249 -0.82 -5.35 -20.77
C LEU A 249 -0.77 -5.61 -22.28
N TYR A 250 -0.18 -4.70 -23.08
CA TYR A 250 0.09 -4.91 -24.51
C TYR A 250 1.52 -4.50 -24.89
#